data_AF-A0ABD2VZU8-F1
#
_entry.id   AF-A0ABD2VZU8-F1
#
_cell.length_a   1.000
_cell.length_b   1.000
_cell.length_c   1.000
_cell.angle_alpha   90.00
_cell.angle_beta   90.00
_cell.angle_gamma   90.00
#
_symmetry.space_group_name_H-M   'P 1'
#
loop_
_entity.id
_entity.type
_entity.pdbx_description
1 polymer ?
#
loop_
_entity_poly.entity_id
_entity_poly.type
_entity_poly.pdbx_seq_one_letter_code
_entity_poly.pdbx_strand_id
1 'polypeptide(L)'
;MVDRLVNSEANARRIAMVESCFGSAGQPLAVSGRVLVGEGVLTKMCRKKPKARQFFLFNDILVYGNIVINKKKYNKQHIIPLEQVKLESLADDGRKLIYKQKHNSSITEHLLSEYRNGWLIKTVTKSFAVYAATATEKQEWMAHITKCIEDLLRKSGKKPVEVHAAVWVPDNDATICMHCKKTQFTVLNRRHHCRQCGAVVCGPCSNKKMILPGQGNGKAVRVCLQCFDAASKVKAGTRSLNDDNKERNSADSSGGDSSGDDDDAANKEENHDEPKFYSSLIQ
;
A
#
# COMPACT_ATOMS: atom_id res chain seq x y z
N MET A 1 -13.54 9.99 -23.40
CA MET A 1 -13.75 8.58 -23.84
C MET A 1 -14.41 7.75 -22.74
N VAL A 2 -13.91 7.80 -21.50
CA VAL A 2 -14.66 7.38 -20.30
C VAL A 2 -16.04 8.04 -20.24
N ASP A 3 -16.16 9.28 -20.72
CA ASP A 3 -17.41 10.06 -20.73
C ASP A 3 -18.54 9.41 -21.56
N ARG A 4 -18.24 8.51 -22.52
CA ARG A 4 -19.28 7.74 -23.25
C ARG A 4 -19.84 6.57 -22.44
N LEU A 5 -19.10 6.09 -21.46
CA LEU A 5 -19.51 5.00 -20.57
C LEU A 5 -20.18 5.51 -19.29
N VAL A 6 -19.95 6.79 -18.96
CA VAL A 6 -20.64 7.49 -17.88
C VAL A 6 -22.14 7.34 -18.10
N ASN A 7 -22.82 6.79 -17.09
CA ASN A 7 -24.27 6.54 -17.10
C ASN A 7 -24.78 5.47 -18.08
N SER A 8 -23.90 4.66 -18.68
CA SER A 8 -24.37 3.48 -19.43
C SER A 8 -24.92 2.41 -18.48
N GLU A 9 -26.01 1.75 -18.87
CA GLU A 9 -26.57 0.61 -18.12
C GLU A 9 -25.53 -0.50 -17.93
N ALA A 10 -24.66 -0.69 -18.92
CA ALA A 10 -23.53 -1.63 -18.84
C ALA A 10 -22.50 -1.25 -17.78
N ASN A 11 -22.21 0.05 -17.58
CA ASN A 11 -21.35 0.49 -16.47
C ASN A 11 -22.05 0.26 -15.13
N ALA A 12 -23.31 0.67 -14.98
CA ALA A 12 -24.07 0.48 -13.74
C ALA A 12 -24.12 -1.00 -13.31
N ARG A 13 -24.39 -1.91 -14.25
CA ARG A 13 -24.35 -3.36 -14.00
C ARG A 13 -22.98 -3.83 -13.52
N ARG A 14 -21.89 -3.39 -14.16
CA ARG A 14 -20.53 -3.75 -13.75
C ARG A 14 -20.20 -3.27 -12.34
N ILE A 15 -20.56 -2.03 -11.97
CA ILE A 15 -20.33 -1.51 -10.61
C ILE A 15 -21.12 -2.32 -9.58
N ALA A 16 -22.39 -2.62 -9.86
CA ALA A 16 -23.23 -3.43 -8.97
C ALA A 16 -22.66 -4.85 -8.77
N MET A 17 -22.07 -5.46 -9.80
CA MET A 17 -21.39 -6.75 -9.68
C MET A 17 -20.19 -6.66 -8.73
N VAL A 18 -19.38 -5.60 -8.80
CA VAL A 18 -18.25 -5.38 -7.89
C VAL A 18 -18.73 -5.24 -6.45
N GLU A 19 -19.76 -4.43 -6.20
CA GLU A 19 -20.37 -4.27 -4.86
C GLU A 19 -20.89 -5.60 -4.32
N SER A 20 -21.61 -6.37 -5.14
CA SER A 20 -22.12 -7.69 -4.77
C SER A 20 -21.01 -8.66 -4.35
N CYS A 21 -19.82 -8.56 -4.95
CA CYS A 21 -18.70 -9.42 -4.57
C CYS A 21 -18.14 -9.07 -3.17
N PHE A 22 -18.24 -7.82 -2.73
CA PHE A 22 -17.87 -7.42 -1.36
C PHE A 22 -19.00 -7.67 -0.35
N GLY A 23 -20.25 -7.73 -0.82
CA GLY A 23 -21.43 -7.96 0.01
C GLY A 23 -21.65 -6.85 1.05
N SER A 24 -22.34 -7.17 2.14
CA SER A 24 -22.69 -6.21 3.20
C SER A 24 -21.51 -5.64 3.99
N ALA A 25 -20.33 -6.25 3.87
CA ALA A 25 -19.10 -5.75 4.49
C ALA A 25 -18.41 -4.65 3.65
N GLY A 26 -18.82 -4.48 2.38
CA GLY A 26 -18.32 -3.44 1.49
C GLY A 26 -19.06 -2.12 1.65
N GLN A 27 -18.40 -1.04 1.29
CA GLN A 27 -19.00 0.27 1.07
C GLN A 27 -19.56 0.36 -0.37
N PRO A 28 -20.67 1.11 -0.57
CA PRO A 28 -21.18 1.41 -1.89
C PRO A 28 -20.16 2.12 -2.77
N LEU A 29 -20.09 1.69 -4.02
CA LEU A 29 -19.27 2.22 -5.09
C LEU A 29 -20.09 2.93 -6.16
N ALA A 30 -21.40 2.70 -6.27
CA ALA A 30 -22.26 3.39 -7.23
C ALA A 30 -22.43 4.87 -6.87
N VAL A 31 -21.79 5.75 -7.64
CA VAL A 31 -21.91 7.22 -7.53
C VAL A 31 -22.03 7.82 -8.93
N SER A 32 -22.79 8.92 -9.06
CA SER A 32 -22.95 9.63 -10.32
C SER A 32 -21.60 10.02 -10.93
N GLY A 33 -21.42 9.75 -12.22
CA GLY A 33 -20.16 10.04 -12.94
C GLY A 33 -19.04 9.01 -12.74
N ARG A 34 -19.19 8.03 -11.83
CA ARG A 34 -18.18 6.98 -11.62
C ARG A 34 -18.25 5.91 -12.69
N VAL A 35 -17.10 5.53 -13.24
CA VAL A 35 -16.96 4.51 -14.28
C VAL A 35 -15.94 3.47 -13.87
N LEU A 36 -16.28 2.19 -14.01
CA LEU A 36 -15.30 1.11 -13.89
C LEU A 36 -14.45 1.07 -15.16
N VAL A 37 -13.17 1.41 -15.00
CA VAL A 37 -12.16 1.54 -16.06
C VAL A 37 -11.47 0.21 -16.29
N GLY A 38 -11.12 -0.52 -15.23
CA GLY A 38 -10.55 -1.85 -15.36
C GLY A 38 -10.54 -2.66 -14.07
N GLU A 39 -10.31 -3.96 -14.20
CA GLU A 39 -10.24 -4.89 -13.08
C GLU A 39 -9.22 -6.00 -13.34
N GLY A 40 -8.64 -6.58 -12.29
CA GLY A 40 -7.70 -7.68 -12.42
C GLY A 40 -6.99 -8.01 -11.11
N VAL A 41 -6.28 -9.13 -11.10
CA VAL A 41 -5.49 -9.57 -9.95
C VAL A 41 -4.09 -8.98 -10.06
N LEU A 42 -3.62 -8.34 -8.99
CA LEU A 42 -2.21 -7.95 -8.84
C LEU A 42 -1.63 -8.56 -7.59
N THR A 43 -0.33 -8.84 -7.61
CA THR A 43 0.40 -9.29 -6.43
C THR A 43 0.83 -8.08 -5.62
N LYS A 44 0.21 -7.90 -4.46
CA LYS A 44 0.54 -6.81 -3.53
C LYS A 44 1.64 -7.24 -2.56
N MET A 45 2.76 -6.51 -2.53
CA MET A 45 3.79 -6.71 -1.52
C MET A 45 3.26 -6.29 -0.15
N CYS A 46 3.14 -7.25 0.76
CA CYS A 46 2.78 -7.02 2.16
C CYS A 46 4.00 -7.30 3.05
N ARG A 47 3.91 -6.89 4.32
CA ARG A 47 5.04 -6.98 5.27
C ARG A 47 5.67 -8.37 5.35
N LYS A 48 4.83 -9.41 5.42
CA LYS A 48 5.29 -10.80 5.63
C LYS A 48 5.48 -11.59 4.33
N LYS A 49 4.52 -11.45 3.42
CA LYS A 49 4.49 -12.21 2.16
C LYS A 49 3.75 -11.41 1.07
N PRO A 50 4.13 -11.57 -0.20
CA PRO A 50 3.30 -11.16 -1.32
C PRO A 50 1.93 -11.83 -1.23
N LYS A 51 0.86 -11.11 -1.59
CA LYS A 51 -0.48 -11.69 -1.63
C LYS A 51 -1.23 -11.19 -2.87
N ALA A 52 -1.90 -12.10 -3.57
CA ALA A 52 -2.82 -11.77 -4.64
C ALA A 52 -4.00 -10.95 -4.08
N ARG A 53 -4.37 -9.89 -4.79
CA ARG A 53 -5.49 -9.01 -4.46
C ARG A 53 -6.25 -8.69 -5.74
N GLN A 54 -7.57 -8.70 -5.65
CA GLN A 54 -8.39 -8.18 -6.73
C GLN A 54 -8.35 -6.65 -6.65
N PHE A 55 -8.02 -6.00 -7.76
CA PHE A 55 -8.05 -4.56 -7.95
C PHE A 55 -9.16 -4.16 -8.93
N PHE A 56 -9.76 -3.00 -8.67
CA PHE A 56 -10.75 -2.36 -9.52
C PHE A 56 -10.36 -0.88 -9.66
N LEU A 57 -10.03 -0.47 -10.87
CA LEU A 57 -9.79 0.93 -11.20
C LEU A 57 -11.10 1.58 -11.62
N PHE A 58 -11.52 2.59 -10.87
CA PHE A 58 -12.52 3.54 -11.31
C PHE A 58 -11.85 4.82 -11.79
N ASN A 59 -12.59 5.67 -12.47
CA ASN A 59 -12.07 6.95 -12.96
C ASN A 59 -11.71 7.95 -11.85
N ASP A 60 -12.17 7.75 -10.61
CA ASP A 60 -11.94 8.64 -9.45
C ASP A 60 -11.29 7.94 -8.24
N ILE A 61 -11.42 6.62 -8.13
CA ILE A 61 -10.92 5.81 -7.02
C ILE A 61 -10.24 4.52 -7.52
N LEU A 62 -9.27 4.02 -6.75
CA LEU A 62 -8.75 2.67 -6.86
C LEU A 62 -9.27 1.84 -5.69
N VAL A 63 -9.89 0.70 -5.98
CA VAL A 63 -10.42 -0.22 -4.98
C VAL A 63 -9.65 -1.53 -5.02
N TYR A 64 -9.35 -2.13 -3.87
CA TYR A 64 -8.82 -3.48 -3.82
C TYR A 64 -9.30 -4.26 -2.60
N GLY A 65 -9.25 -5.59 -2.69
CA GLY A 65 -9.69 -6.49 -1.62
C GLY A 65 -8.98 -7.83 -1.63
N ASN A 66 -9.15 -8.58 -0.54
CA ASN A 66 -8.72 -9.98 -0.49
C ASN A 66 -9.65 -10.85 -1.33
N ILE A 67 -9.06 -11.81 -2.02
CA ILE A 67 -9.79 -12.85 -2.74
C ILE A 67 -10.17 -13.94 -1.73
N VAL A 68 -11.48 -14.16 -1.55
CA VAL A 68 -12.00 -15.27 -0.71
C VAL A 68 -12.48 -16.40 -1.62
N ILE A 69 -13.23 -16.05 -2.66
CA ILE A 69 -13.62 -16.95 -3.74
C ILE A 69 -13.50 -16.13 -5.02
N ASN A 70 -12.61 -16.52 -5.93
CA ASN A 70 -12.36 -15.78 -7.16
C ASN A 70 -13.67 -15.45 -7.90
N LYS A 71 -13.82 -14.19 -8.30
CA LYS A 71 -15.00 -13.60 -8.99
C LYS A 71 -16.35 -13.76 -8.28
N LYS A 72 -16.38 -14.23 -7.03
CA LYS A 72 -17.62 -14.47 -6.26
C LYS A 72 -17.65 -13.75 -4.93
N LYS A 73 -16.53 -13.69 -4.21
CA LYS A 73 -16.47 -13.13 -2.86
C LYS A 73 -15.12 -12.49 -2.57
N TYR A 74 -15.17 -11.23 -2.17
CA TYR A 74 -14.04 -10.43 -1.73
C TYR A 74 -14.29 -9.87 -0.33
N ASN A 75 -13.22 -9.60 0.43
CA ASN A 75 -13.33 -8.93 1.74
C ASN A 75 -12.20 -7.91 1.95
N LYS A 76 -12.22 -7.19 3.08
CA LYS A 76 -11.27 -6.11 3.40
C LYS A 76 -11.17 -5.09 2.27
N GLN A 77 -12.31 -4.52 1.89
CA GLN A 77 -12.39 -3.50 0.86
C GLN A 77 -11.54 -2.28 1.28
N HIS A 78 -10.65 -1.87 0.39
CA HIS A 78 -9.84 -0.66 0.53
C HIS A 78 -10.16 0.27 -0.62
N ILE A 79 -10.49 1.52 -0.31
CA ILE A 79 -10.83 2.55 -1.30
C ILE A 79 -9.78 3.66 -1.20
N ILE A 80 -9.14 3.99 -2.32
CA ILE A 80 -8.09 5.00 -2.42
C ILE A 80 -8.53 6.05 -3.43
N PRO A 81 -8.74 7.31 -3.02
CA PRO A 81 -8.96 8.41 -3.97
C PRO A 81 -7.75 8.59 -4.89
N LEU A 82 -7.96 8.60 -6.20
CA LEU A 82 -6.88 8.70 -7.18
C LEU A 82 -6.15 10.05 -7.12
N GLU A 83 -6.81 11.12 -6.69
CA GLU A 83 -6.17 12.43 -6.46
C GLU A 83 -5.01 12.39 -5.45
N GLN A 84 -4.93 11.34 -4.62
CA GLN A 84 -3.88 11.13 -3.62
C GLN A 84 -2.83 10.11 -4.05
N VAL A 85 -2.90 9.61 -5.29
CA VAL A 85 -2.03 8.54 -5.79
C VAL A 85 -0.90 9.12 -6.62
N LYS A 86 0.32 8.66 -6.33
CA LYS A 86 1.49 8.80 -7.22
C LYS A 86 2.03 7.44 -7.58
N LEU A 87 2.29 7.24 -8.87
CA LEU A 87 2.91 6.02 -9.37
C LEU A 87 4.42 6.20 -9.54
N GLU A 88 5.17 5.13 -9.27
CA GLU A 88 6.62 5.09 -9.46
C GLU A 88 7.00 3.69 -9.95
N SER A 89 7.52 3.58 -11.19
CA SER A 89 7.92 2.30 -11.76
C SER A 89 9.08 1.71 -10.94
N LEU A 90 9.01 0.40 -10.64
CA LEU A 90 10.15 -0.32 -10.11
C LEU A 90 10.95 -0.91 -11.27
N ALA A 91 12.26 -0.76 -11.22
CA ALA A 91 13.17 -1.46 -12.12
C ALA A 91 13.16 -2.95 -11.80
N ASP A 92 13.20 -3.78 -12.84
CA ASP A 92 13.43 -5.21 -12.69
C ASP A 92 14.93 -5.43 -12.43
N ASP A 93 15.41 -5.02 -11.26
CA ASP A 93 16.84 -4.90 -10.95
C ASP A 93 17.55 -6.26 -10.74
N GLY A 94 16.87 -7.37 -11.00
CA GLY A 94 17.43 -8.72 -10.98
C GLY A 94 18.04 -9.10 -9.63
N ARG A 95 17.78 -8.36 -8.55
CA ARG A 95 18.35 -8.62 -7.23
C ARG A 95 17.78 -9.92 -6.69
N LYS A 96 18.58 -10.98 -6.80
CA LYS A 96 18.46 -12.22 -6.04
C LYS A 96 18.45 -11.88 -4.55
N LEU A 97 17.27 -11.84 -3.92
CA LEU A 97 17.21 -12.19 -2.50
C LEU A 97 16.84 -13.68 -2.42
N ILE A 98 17.40 -14.36 -1.43
CA ILE A 98 17.10 -15.78 -1.18
C ILE A 98 16.04 -15.79 -0.09
N TYR A 99 14.80 -16.16 -0.43
CA TYR A 99 13.83 -16.51 0.61
C TYR A 99 14.13 -17.92 1.09
N LYS A 100 14.59 -18.05 2.34
CA LYS A 100 14.79 -19.34 3.00
C LYS A 100 13.52 -19.70 3.74
N GLN A 101 12.74 -20.64 3.18
CA GLN A 101 11.62 -21.22 3.90
C GLN A 101 12.12 -22.44 4.68
N LYS A 102 11.89 -22.45 6.00
CA LYS A 102 12.21 -23.59 6.86
C LYS A 102 10.95 -24.43 7.05
N HIS A 103 10.93 -25.63 6.48
CA HIS A 103 9.91 -26.65 6.72
C HIS A 103 10.59 -27.90 7.26
N ASN A 104 10.18 -28.41 8.43
CA ASN A 104 10.58 -29.71 8.98
C ASN A 104 12.07 -30.09 8.75
N SER A 105 12.99 -29.26 9.22
CA SER A 105 14.46 -29.45 9.10
C SER A 105 15.06 -29.36 7.68
N SER A 106 14.26 -28.99 6.67
CA SER A 106 14.69 -28.67 5.32
C SER A 106 14.64 -27.16 5.06
N ILE A 107 15.63 -26.62 4.35
CA ILE A 107 15.64 -25.24 3.84
C ILE A 107 15.39 -25.33 2.34
N THR A 108 14.26 -24.82 1.86
CA THR A 108 14.07 -24.57 0.43
C THR A 108 14.46 -23.13 0.12
N GLU A 109 15.38 -22.96 -0.83
CA GLU A 109 15.75 -21.66 -1.39
C GLU A 109 14.81 -21.35 -2.56
N HIS A 110 13.88 -20.41 -2.36
CA HIS A 110 13.06 -19.90 -3.46
C HIS A 110 13.77 -18.67 -4.06
N LEU A 111 14.04 -18.72 -5.37
CA LEU A 111 14.67 -17.65 -6.13
C LEU A 111 13.69 -16.46 -6.28
N LEU A 112 14.08 -15.26 -5.83
CA LEU A 112 13.31 -14.03 -6.08
C LEU A 112 13.36 -13.50 -7.53
N SER A 113 13.67 -14.37 -8.50
CA SER A 113 13.46 -14.07 -9.92
C SER A 113 11.99 -13.86 -10.30
N GLU A 114 11.06 -14.04 -9.36
CA GLU A 114 9.62 -14.16 -9.61
C GLU A 114 8.85 -12.83 -9.64
N TYR A 115 9.36 -11.73 -9.07
CA TYR A 115 8.61 -10.46 -9.00
C TYR A 115 9.19 -9.40 -9.92
N ARG A 116 8.93 -9.58 -11.22
CA ARG A 116 9.13 -8.56 -12.26
C ARG A 116 7.86 -7.75 -12.46
N ASN A 117 7.94 -6.71 -13.28
CA ASN A 117 6.78 -5.91 -13.66
C ASN A 117 6.16 -5.19 -12.45
N GLY A 118 7.02 -4.70 -11.54
CA GLY A 118 6.59 -3.99 -10.33
C GLY A 118 6.44 -2.48 -10.49
N TRP A 119 5.56 -1.88 -9.69
CA TRP A 119 5.50 -0.42 -9.46
C TRP A 119 4.99 -0.11 -8.06
N LEU A 120 5.26 1.10 -7.59
CA LEU A 120 4.75 1.62 -6.33
C LEU A 120 3.44 2.38 -6.56
N ILE A 121 2.46 2.09 -5.71
CA ILE A 121 1.29 2.94 -5.51
C ILE A 121 1.54 3.70 -4.21
N LYS A 122 1.83 5.00 -4.34
CA LYS A 122 2.11 5.87 -3.21
C LYS A 122 0.87 6.65 -2.86
N THR A 123 0.49 6.63 -1.59
CA THR A 123 -0.64 7.41 -1.06
C THR A 123 -0.24 8.13 0.22
N VAL A 124 -1.05 9.07 0.67
CA VAL A 124 -0.81 9.79 1.94
C VAL A 124 -0.78 8.83 3.14
N THR A 125 -1.67 7.85 3.17
CA THR A 125 -1.90 7.00 4.35
C THR A 125 -1.08 5.71 4.30
N LYS A 126 -0.88 5.13 3.11
CA LYS A 126 -0.18 3.85 2.93
C LYS A 126 0.33 3.70 1.50
N SER A 127 1.65 3.52 1.37
CA SER A 127 2.30 3.22 0.10
C SER A 127 2.72 1.76 0.04
N PHE A 128 2.65 1.14 -1.13
CA PHE A 128 2.99 -0.26 -1.33
C PHE A 128 3.40 -0.58 -2.76
N ALA A 129 4.19 -1.63 -2.92
CA ALA A 129 4.51 -2.20 -4.23
C ALA A 129 3.42 -3.18 -4.68
N VAL A 130 3.15 -3.18 -5.98
CA VAL A 130 2.35 -4.19 -6.67
C VAL A 130 3.11 -4.70 -7.88
N TYR A 131 2.77 -5.92 -8.30
CA TYR A 131 3.39 -6.61 -9.43
C TYR A 131 2.29 -7.21 -10.31
N ALA A 132 2.43 -7.01 -11.61
CA ALA A 132 1.60 -7.67 -12.62
C ALA A 132 2.28 -8.95 -13.14
N ALA A 133 1.51 -9.84 -13.76
CA ALA A 133 2.08 -11.08 -14.29
C ALA A 133 2.96 -10.81 -15.51
N THR A 134 2.60 -9.83 -16.32
CA THR A 134 3.34 -9.47 -17.54
C THR A 134 3.74 -7.99 -17.59
N ALA A 135 4.73 -7.68 -18.43
CA ALA A 135 5.14 -6.30 -18.68
C ALA A 135 4.02 -5.48 -19.32
N THR A 136 3.24 -6.10 -20.22
CA THR A 136 2.07 -5.48 -20.87
C THR A 136 1.03 -5.10 -19.82
N GLU A 137 0.68 -6.01 -18.92
CA GLU A 137 -0.28 -5.71 -17.84
C GLU A 137 0.21 -4.56 -16.95
N LYS A 138 1.50 -4.53 -16.58
CA LYS A 138 2.08 -3.39 -15.85
C LYS A 138 1.88 -2.09 -16.61
N GLN A 139 2.20 -2.07 -17.91
CA GLN A 139 2.07 -0.89 -18.75
C GLN A 139 0.62 -0.41 -18.83
N GLU A 140 -0.33 -1.31 -19.06
CA GLU A 140 -1.75 -0.99 -19.14
C GLU A 140 -2.30 -0.45 -17.82
N TRP A 141 -2.01 -1.11 -16.69
CA TRP A 141 -2.43 -0.62 -15.37
C TRP A 141 -1.88 0.75 -15.07
N MET A 142 -0.57 0.96 -15.27
CA MET A 142 0.06 2.25 -15.01
C MET A 142 -0.50 3.34 -15.92
N ALA A 143 -0.70 3.06 -17.22
CA ALA A 143 -1.25 4.01 -18.18
C ALA A 143 -2.68 4.42 -17.82
N HIS A 144 -3.55 3.46 -17.51
CA HIS A 144 -4.95 3.75 -17.15
C HIS A 144 -5.06 4.53 -15.83
N ILE A 145 -4.29 4.14 -14.80
CA ILE A 145 -4.27 4.89 -13.53
C ILE A 145 -3.78 6.32 -13.75
N THR A 146 -2.66 6.48 -14.48
CA THR A 146 -2.08 7.80 -14.78
C THR A 146 -3.08 8.68 -15.50
N LYS A 147 -3.75 8.14 -16.52
CA LYS A 147 -4.76 8.86 -17.28
C LYS A 147 -5.94 9.31 -16.42
N CYS A 148 -6.42 8.45 -15.52
CA CYS A 148 -7.50 8.81 -14.59
C CYS A 148 -7.06 9.94 -13.65
N ILE A 149 -5.84 9.87 -13.10
CA ILE A 149 -5.29 10.92 -12.23
C ILE A 149 -5.20 12.26 -12.98
N GLU A 150 -4.62 12.27 -14.19
CA GLU A 150 -4.49 13.48 -15.01
C GLU A 150 -5.85 14.11 -15.33
N ASP A 151 -6.82 13.29 -15.73
CA ASP A 151 -8.16 13.76 -16.06
C ASP A 151 -8.89 14.32 -14.83
N LEU A 152 -8.71 13.73 -13.64
CA LEU A 152 -9.26 14.24 -12.37
C LEU A 152 -8.62 15.57 -11.96
N LEU A 153 -7.30 15.67 -12.01
CA LEU A 153 -6.58 16.90 -11.64
C LEU A 153 -6.94 18.04 -12.60
N ARG A 154 -7.03 17.75 -13.91
CA ARG A 154 -7.48 18.72 -14.91
C ARG A 154 -8.90 19.20 -14.65
N LYS A 155 -9.84 18.29 -14.34
CA LYS A 155 -11.25 18.63 -14.07
C LYS A 155 -11.44 19.39 -12.75
N SER A 156 -10.64 19.09 -11.72
CA SER A 156 -10.78 19.68 -10.38
C SER A 156 -9.96 20.96 -10.17
N GLY A 157 -8.94 21.21 -11.01
CA GLY A 157 -7.99 22.31 -10.82
C GLY A 157 -7.06 22.15 -9.61
N LYS A 158 -7.10 20.99 -8.93
CA LYS A 158 -6.24 20.70 -7.77
C LYS A 158 -4.81 20.38 -8.22
N LYS A 159 -3.85 20.66 -7.34
CA LYS A 159 -2.45 20.22 -7.52
C LYS A 159 -2.26 18.79 -7.00
N PRO A 160 -1.31 18.02 -7.58
CA PRO A 160 -0.92 16.72 -7.03
C PRO A 160 -0.50 16.82 -5.57
N VAL A 161 -0.75 15.76 -4.80
CA VAL A 161 -0.21 15.61 -3.46
C VAL A 161 1.28 15.29 -3.56
N GLU A 162 2.12 15.98 -2.79
CA GLU A 162 3.58 15.75 -2.81
C GLU A 162 4.05 14.81 -1.69
N VAL A 163 3.39 14.86 -0.53
CA VAL A 163 3.78 14.08 0.65
C VAL A 163 3.02 12.76 0.70
N HIS A 164 3.77 11.66 0.69
CA HIS A 164 3.22 10.30 0.71
C HIS A 164 3.83 9.49 1.85
N ALA A 165 3.11 8.47 2.30
CA ALA A 165 3.63 7.50 3.25
C ALA A 165 4.85 6.75 2.67
N ALA A 166 5.78 6.35 3.53
CA ALA A 166 6.89 5.50 3.11
C ALA A 166 6.40 4.11 2.68
N VAL A 167 7.08 3.54 1.68
CA VAL A 167 6.95 2.12 1.36
C VAL A 167 7.74 1.35 2.40
N TRP A 168 7.10 0.36 3.02
CA TRP A 168 7.76 -0.42 4.06
C TRP A 168 8.65 -1.49 3.46
N VAL A 169 9.83 -1.65 4.03
CA VAL A 169 10.71 -2.77 3.72
C VAL A 169 10.04 -4.07 4.22
N PRO A 170 9.91 -5.10 3.36
CA PRO A 170 9.39 -6.40 3.77
C PRO A 170 10.20 -7.01 4.93
N ASP A 171 9.52 -7.72 5.83
CA ASP A 171 10.14 -8.33 7.02
C ASP A 171 11.24 -9.33 6.65
N ASN A 172 11.06 -10.05 5.55
CA ASN A 172 12.00 -11.07 5.09
C ASN A 172 13.29 -10.44 4.52
N ASP A 173 13.24 -9.19 4.08
CA ASP A 173 14.38 -8.46 3.54
C ASP A 173 15.26 -7.86 4.64
N ALA A 174 14.79 -7.90 5.89
CA ALA A 174 15.49 -7.38 7.06
C ALA A 174 15.59 -8.44 8.16
N THR A 175 16.69 -9.19 8.18
CA THR A 175 17.04 -10.14 9.26
C THR A 175 17.72 -9.46 10.46
N ILE A 176 18.22 -8.24 10.26
CA ILE A 176 18.91 -7.43 11.27
C ILE A 176 18.37 -6.00 11.26
N CYS A 177 18.39 -5.32 12.40
CA CYS A 177 17.96 -3.92 12.52
C CYS A 177 18.71 -3.02 11.53
N MET A 178 17.96 -2.28 10.71
CA MET A 178 18.51 -1.44 9.65
C MET A 178 19.26 -0.20 10.16
N HIS A 179 19.11 0.16 11.44
CA HIS A 179 19.85 1.27 12.04
C HIS A 179 21.06 0.80 12.85
N CYS A 180 20.86 0.05 13.94
CA CYS A 180 21.98 -0.31 14.79
C CYS A 180 22.88 -1.39 14.19
N LYS A 181 22.41 -2.17 13.22
CA LYS A 181 23.12 -3.31 12.61
C LYS A 181 23.65 -4.34 13.63
N LYS A 182 23.11 -4.33 14.85
CA LYS A 182 23.53 -5.19 15.98
C LYS A 182 22.43 -6.18 16.37
N THR A 183 21.18 -5.74 16.38
CA THR A 183 20.05 -6.59 16.79
C THR A 183 19.59 -7.47 15.65
N GLN A 184 19.86 -8.77 15.74
CA GLN A 184 19.23 -9.78 14.90
C GLN A 184 17.77 -9.99 15.33
N PHE A 185 16.86 -10.05 14.36
CA PHE A 185 15.44 -10.25 14.64
C PHE A 185 15.12 -11.72 14.88
N THR A 186 14.37 -11.99 15.94
CA THR A 186 13.92 -13.31 16.39
C THR A 186 12.48 -13.23 16.91
N VAL A 187 11.94 -14.32 17.46
CA VAL A 187 10.61 -14.30 18.12
C VAL A 187 10.60 -13.34 19.33
N LEU A 188 11.73 -13.23 20.04
CA LEU A 188 11.91 -12.33 21.18
C LEU A 188 12.27 -10.91 20.71
N ASN A 189 13.22 -10.81 19.77
CA ASN A 189 13.62 -9.53 19.18
C ASN A 189 12.73 -9.20 17.99
N ARG A 190 11.55 -8.65 18.27
CA ARG A 190 10.53 -8.36 17.26
C ARG A 190 10.93 -7.22 16.32
N ARG A 191 10.47 -7.32 15.08
CA ARG A 191 10.59 -6.28 14.05
C ARG A 191 9.62 -5.13 14.31
N HIS A 192 10.03 -3.91 14.01
CA HIS A 192 9.16 -2.75 13.95
C HIS A 192 9.46 -1.94 12.69
N HIS A 193 8.43 -1.31 12.11
CA HIS A 193 8.63 -0.38 11.00
C HIS A 193 8.58 1.06 11.47
N CYS A 194 9.52 1.88 11.00
CA CYS A 194 9.40 3.32 11.09
C CYS A 194 8.31 3.79 10.11
N ARG A 195 7.30 4.51 10.60
CA ARG A 195 6.21 5.01 9.74
C ARG A 195 6.65 6.12 8.78
N GLN A 196 7.72 6.85 9.13
CA GLN A 196 8.25 7.94 8.32
C GLN A 196 9.15 7.47 7.18
N CYS A 197 10.01 6.46 7.40
CA CYS A 197 10.99 6.02 6.38
C CYS A 197 10.81 4.57 5.92
N GLY A 198 9.91 3.79 6.54
CA GLY A 198 9.63 2.41 6.13
C GLY A 198 10.67 1.36 6.57
N ALA A 199 11.78 1.77 7.19
CA ALA A 199 12.85 0.86 7.63
C ALA A 199 12.40 -0.10 8.74
N VAL A 200 12.97 -1.31 8.73
CA VAL A 200 12.79 -2.33 9.78
C VAL A 200 13.83 -2.18 10.88
N VAL A 201 13.36 -1.96 12.10
CA VAL A 201 14.17 -1.47 13.22
C VAL A 201 13.78 -2.20 14.52
N CYS A 202 14.72 -2.31 15.45
CA CYS A 202 14.44 -2.88 16.77
C CYS A 202 13.74 -1.86 17.69
N GLY A 203 13.19 -2.35 18.81
CA GLY A 203 12.48 -1.53 19.79
C GLY A 203 13.32 -0.33 20.28
N PRO A 204 14.57 -0.52 20.71
CA PRO A 204 15.46 0.57 21.13
C PRO A 204 15.70 1.63 20.04
N CYS A 205 15.81 1.22 18.77
CA CYS A 205 16.02 2.15 17.65
C CYS A 205 14.73 2.91 17.23
N SER A 206 13.59 2.63 17.85
CA SER A 206 12.29 3.17 17.46
C SER A 206 11.35 3.42 18.64
N ASN A 207 11.91 3.78 19.79
CA ASN A 207 11.15 4.04 21.02
C ASN A 207 10.45 5.42 21.05
N LYS A 208 10.43 6.15 19.93
CA LYS A 208 9.75 7.45 19.82
C LYS A 208 8.52 7.35 18.92
N LYS A 209 7.59 8.28 19.12
CA LYS A 209 6.39 8.47 18.30
C LYS A 209 6.28 9.94 17.88
N MET A 210 5.74 10.20 16.70
CA MET A 210 5.42 11.55 16.23
C MET A 210 4.15 11.54 15.37
N ILE A 211 3.48 12.69 15.29
CA ILE A 211 2.34 12.86 14.37
C ILE A 211 2.91 13.01 12.95
N LEU A 212 2.44 12.17 12.03
CA LEU A 212 2.80 12.21 10.62
C LEU A 212 1.58 12.65 9.80
N PRO A 213 1.73 13.60 8.85
CA PRO A 213 0.62 14.05 8.01
C PRO A 213 -0.10 12.89 7.34
N GLY A 214 -1.42 12.82 7.55
CA GLY A 214 -2.31 11.81 6.96
C GLY A 214 -2.01 10.37 7.34
N GLN A 215 -1.27 10.12 8.43
CA GLN A 215 -1.11 8.79 9.01
C GLN A 215 -1.59 8.76 10.47
N GLY A 216 -2.02 7.59 10.93
CA GLY A 216 -2.38 7.37 12.34
C GLY A 216 -3.64 8.11 12.80
N ASN A 217 -4.45 8.66 11.90
CA ASN A 217 -5.71 9.35 12.20
C ASN A 217 -5.52 10.44 13.27
N GLY A 218 -4.48 11.27 13.12
CA GLY A 218 -4.13 12.33 14.07
C GLY A 218 -3.36 11.87 15.32
N LYS A 219 -3.20 10.55 15.52
CA LYS A 219 -2.42 10.01 16.64
C LYS A 219 -0.94 9.89 16.28
N ALA A 220 -0.08 10.02 17.29
CA ALA A 220 1.36 9.83 17.13
C ALA A 220 1.70 8.37 16.77
N VAL A 221 2.47 8.17 15.71
CA VAL A 221 2.89 6.87 15.20
C VAL A 221 4.39 6.64 15.42
N ARG A 222 4.79 5.36 15.53
CA ARG A 222 6.18 4.96 15.79
C ARG A 222 7.14 5.44 14.68
N VAL A 223 8.24 6.05 15.07
CA VAL A 223 9.33 6.42 14.17
C VAL A 223 10.66 5.96 14.73
N CYS A 224 11.64 5.77 13.86
CA CYS A 224 13.01 5.55 14.32
C CYS A 224 13.59 6.83 14.91
N LEU A 225 14.64 6.68 15.73
CA LEU A 225 15.34 7.79 16.34
C LEU A 225 15.84 8.81 15.30
N GLN A 226 16.40 8.34 14.18
CA GLN A 226 16.89 9.21 13.10
C GLN A 226 15.79 10.12 12.52
N CYS A 227 14.59 9.57 12.25
CA CYS A 227 13.46 10.36 11.76
C CYS A 227 12.93 11.33 12.81
N PHE A 228 12.90 10.91 14.08
CA PHE A 228 12.47 11.76 15.19
C PHE A 228 13.39 12.97 15.38
N ASP A 229 14.70 12.73 15.36
CA ASP A 229 15.72 13.77 15.53
C ASP A 229 15.71 14.74 14.34
N ALA A 230 15.60 14.22 13.11
CA ALA A 230 15.49 15.05 11.91
C ALA A 230 14.27 15.98 11.98
N ALA A 231 13.10 15.47 12.37
CA ALA A 231 11.89 16.28 12.53
C ALA A 231 12.02 17.34 13.64
N SER A 232 12.77 17.04 14.70
CA SER A 232 13.01 17.98 15.81
C SER A 232 13.92 19.13 15.39
N LYS A 233 14.93 18.87 14.54
CA LYS A 233 15.82 19.90 13.98
C LYS A 233 15.07 20.86 13.04
N VAL A 234 14.14 20.36 12.23
CA VAL A 234 13.29 21.23 11.39
C VAL A 234 12.46 22.16 12.28
N LYS A 235 11.85 21.65 13.36
CA LYS A 235 11.08 22.48 14.31
C LYS A 235 11.95 23.52 15.02
N ALA A 236 13.20 23.20 15.37
CA ALA A 236 14.12 24.14 15.99
C ALA A 236 14.52 25.28 15.04
N GLY A 237 14.77 24.98 13.75
CA GLY A 237 15.06 25.99 12.74
C GLY A 237 13.89 26.94 12.43
N THR A 238 12.65 26.50 12.61
CA THR A 238 11.45 27.34 12.48
C THR A 238 11.10 28.10 13.77
N ARG A 239 11.68 27.73 14.92
CA ARG A 239 11.36 28.31 16.25
C ARG A 239 12.28 29.44 16.69
N SER A 240 13.28 29.85 15.91
CA SER A 240 14.05 31.09 16.16
C SER A 240 13.24 32.40 16.05
N LEU A 241 11.90 32.33 15.97
CA LEU A 241 11.03 33.50 16.03
C LEU A 241 9.96 33.45 17.12
N ASN A 242 9.87 32.44 18.00
CA ASN A 242 8.98 32.53 19.16
C ASN A 242 9.45 31.61 20.29
N ASP A 243 9.97 32.25 21.33
CA ASP A 243 10.49 31.66 22.56
C ASP A 243 9.37 31.27 23.55
N ASP A 244 9.75 30.39 24.48
CA ASP A 244 9.18 30.16 25.80
C ASP A 244 7.74 29.64 25.95
N ASN A 245 7.61 28.36 26.33
CA ASN A 245 7.52 27.97 27.76
C ASN A 245 6.89 26.57 27.94
N LYS A 246 7.47 25.87 28.91
CA LYS A 246 6.90 24.84 29.79
C LYS A 246 6.92 23.35 29.42
N GLU A 247 7.85 22.74 30.15
CA GLU A 247 8.02 21.36 30.60
C GLU A 247 6.79 20.61 31.16
N ARG A 248 6.92 19.27 31.10
CA ARG A 248 6.35 18.19 31.94
C ARG A 248 4.93 17.66 31.61
N ASN A 249 4.85 16.40 31.17
CA ASN A 249 4.76 15.26 32.10
C ASN A 249 4.85 13.89 31.39
N SER A 250 5.53 12.97 32.06
CA SER A 250 5.57 11.54 31.77
C SER A 250 4.27 10.88 32.21
N ALA A 251 3.72 10.01 31.36
CA ALA A 251 2.85 8.92 31.78
C ALA A 251 3.06 7.75 30.83
N ASP A 252 3.66 6.70 31.39
CA ASP A 252 3.78 5.38 30.80
C ASP A 252 2.37 4.79 30.64
N SER A 253 2.04 4.37 29.43
CA SER A 253 0.83 3.60 29.18
C SER A 253 1.11 2.60 28.08
N SER A 254 1.27 1.36 28.51
CA SER A 254 1.41 0.14 27.74
C SER A 254 0.12 -0.16 26.96
N GLY A 255 -0.16 0.62 25.93
CA GLY A 255 -1.19 0.34 24.93
C GLY A 255 -0.63 -0.57 23.84
N GLY A 256 -0.90 -1.86 23.94
CA GLY A 256 -0.65 -2.84 22.89
C GLY A 256 -1.66 -2.69 21.76
N ASP A 257 -1.33 -1.89 20.73
CA ASP A 257 -2.11 -1.87 19.49
C ASP A 257 -1.67 -3.03 18.58
N SER A 258 -2.16 -4.22 18.91
CA SER A 258 -2.19 -5.36 18.01
C SER A 258 -3.49 -5.30 17.20
N SER A 259 -3.50 -4.56 16.09
CA SER A 259 -4.47 -4.84 15.02
C SER A 259 -3.97 -6.06 14.26
N GLY A 260 -4.11 -7.22 14.90
CA GLY A 260 -3.85 -8.53 14.35
C GLY A 260 -5.16 -9.17 13.97
N ASP A 261 -5.60 -8.92 12.74
CA ASP A 261 -6.57 -9.78 12.05
C ASP A 261 -5.99 -10.05 10.67
N ASP A 262 -5.43 -11.23 10.47
CA ASP A 262 -5.17 -11.79 9.14
C ASP A 262 -5.11 -13.31 9.33
N ASP A 263 -6.28 -13.92 9.21
CA ASP A 263 -6.48 -15.36 9.09
C ASP A 263 -5.54 -15.94 8.03
N ASP A 264 -4.87 -17.03 8.41
CA ASP A 264 -4.06 -17.84 7.52
C ASP A 264 -4.96 -18.69 6.62
N ALA A 265 -5.38 -18.12 5.50
CA ALA A 265 -5.86 -18.91 4.37
C ALA A 265 -4.66 -19.35 3.53
N ALA A 266 -4.53 -20.68 3.36
CA ALA A 266 -3.55 -21.32 2.51
C ALA A 266 -3.71 -20.85 1.06
N ASN A 267 -2.58 -20.54 0.42
CA ASN A 267 -2.51 -20.15 -0.99
C ASN A 267 -2.78 -21.40 -1.83
N LYS A 268 -3.92 -21.48 -2.51
CA LYS A 268 -4.05 -22.34 -3.68
C LYS A 268 -3.60 -21.50 -4.88
N GLU A 269 -2.81 -22.07 -5.77
CA GLU A 269 -2.50 -21.45 -7.06
C GLU A 269 -3.83 -21.18 -7.78
N GLU A 270 -4.28 -19.92 -7.74
CA GLU A 270 -5.44 -19.48 -8.48
C GLU A 270 -4.98 -19.08 -9.88
N ASN A 271 -5.68 -19.61 -10.88
CA ASN A 271 -5.44 -19.37 -12.30
C ASN A 271 -5.44 -17.85 -12.56
N HIS A 272 -4.34 -17.29 -13.05
CA HIS A 272 -4.21 -15.86 -13.32
C HIS A 272 -5.11 -15.47 -14.49
N ASP A 273 -6.24 -14.83 -14.20
CA ASP A 273 -7.09 -14.23 -15.21
C ASP A 273 -6.46 -12.92 -15.71
N GLU A 274 -6.34 -12.73 -17.02
CA GLU A 274 -5.90 -11.46 -17.61
C GLU A 274 -6.78 -10.28 -17.14
N PRO A 275 -6.19 -9.10 -16.91
CA PRO A 275 -6.95 -7.93 -16.53
C PRO A 275 -7.89 -7.49 -17.66
N LYS A 276 -9.03 -6.91 -17.27
CA LYS A 276 -10.04 -6.40 -18.20
C LYS A 276 -10.07 -4.88 -18.09
N PHE A 277 -9.78 -4.19 -19.19
CA PHE A 277 -9.97 -2.75 -19.31
C PHE A 277 -11.17 -2.45 -20.23
N TYR A 278 -12.10 -1.64 -19.74
CA TYR A 278 -13.38 -1.36 -20.41
C TYR A 278 -13.40 -0.02 -21.15
N SER A 279 -12.38 0.80 -20.98
CA SER A 279 -12.16 2.00 -21.76
C SER A 279 -10.93 1.80 -22.65
N SER A 280 -11.06 2.01 -23.96
CA SER A 280 -9.97 1.85 -24.92
C SER A 280 -8.98 3.01 -24.84
N LEU A 281 -8.05 3.04 -23.88
CA LEU A 281 -6.97 4.04 -23.93
C LEU A 281 -5.90 3.73 -25.01
N ILE A 282 -5.96 2.53 -25.61
CA ILE A 282 -4.98 2.01 -26.57
C ILE A 282 -5.67 1.66 -27.89
N GLN A 283 -6.24 2.66 -28.56
CA GLN A 283 -6.51 2.64 -30.00
C GLN A 283 -6.13 3.99 -30.59
#